data_AF-A0A6B1FG39-F1
#
_entry.id   AF-A0A6B1FG39-F1
#
_cell.length_a   1.000
_cell.length_b   1.000
_cell.length_c   1.000
_cell.angle_alpha   90.00
_cell.angle_beta   90.00
_cell.angle_gamma   90.00
#
_symmetry.space_group_name_H-M   'P 1'
#
loop_
_entity.id
_entity.type
_entity.pdbx_description
1 polymer ?
#
loop_
_entity_poly.entity_id
_entity_poly.type
_entity_poly.pdbx_seq_one_letter_code
_entity_poly.pdbx_strand_id
1 'polypeptide(L)'
;MIKLGEAELAKYPFLADAGQHLPEYGFTLEQLAQDPDLAVVREKAFNRIYTTTQTGKIYKPSPKGSTALPLEVLSFILAIVLLKQSRANFLIKKFAMQEARGAERFLERDLGQGTTDIQIETTRKIIWDLAHIEISKRDRYFVIAVPDYLHRAVLFHAREWKLINRQVKDGWVYLNPHETVRLIRQELVNYISDKISSAATPPVVSGLQDMVDKLILLNSKFQPQIAYSDKNPPCVQHAIDTLSDGKNLSHAGRFMLATYLLSRGYNVKEIAPYFKNAPDYNESITLYQLNHLAGKSGNNTQYACQSCAKLKSANLCYATSECEGIHNPMQFGVKR
;
A
#
# COMPACT_ATOMS: atom_id res chain seq x y z
N MET A 1 17.47 0.11 -15.65
CA MET A 1 17.45 0.79 -14.33
C MET A 1 18.26 2.05 -14.46
N ILE A 2 17.64 3.22 -14.24
CA ILE A 2 18.32 4.52 -14.36
C ILE A 2 19.51 4.60 -13.39
N LYS A 3 20.67 5.04 -13.89
CA LYS A 3 21.76 5.52 -13.04
C LYS A 3 21.51 6.98 -12.71
N LEU A 4 21.08 7.26 -11.47
CA LEU A 4 20.84 8.61 -10.98
C LEU A 4 22.11 9.18 -10.34
N GLY A 5 22.32 10.49 -10.53
CA GLY A 5 23.34 11.22 -9.80
C GLY A 5 22.95 11.43 -8.34
N GLU A 6 23.92 11.79 -7.51
CA GLU A 6 23.71 12.07 -6.09
C GLU A 6 22.56 13.05 -5.82
N ALA A 7 22.50 14.17 -6.56
CA ALA A 7 21.45 15.17 -6.42
C ALA A 7 20.04 14.62 -6.72
N GLU A 8 19.92 13.73 -7.70
CA GLU A 8 18.67 13.06 -8.07
C GLU A 8 18.25 12.03 -7.02
N LEU A 9 19.19 11.32 -6.40
CA LEU A 9 18.91 10.38 -5.32
C LEU A 9 18.32 11.07 -4.07
N ALA A 10 18.71 12.33 -3.78
CA ALA A 10 18.04 13.08 -2.73
C ALA A 10 16.62 13.54 -3.09
N LYS A 11 16.34 13.79 -4.38
CA LYS A 11 14.99 14.14 -4.86
C LYS A 11 14.09 12.90 -4.89
N TYR A 12 14.65 11.75 -5.26
CA TYR A 12 13.94 10.51 -5.55
C TYR A 12 14.58 9.32 -4.84
N PRO A 13 14.66 9.31 -3.49
CA PRO A 13 15.38 8.27 -2.75
C PRO A 13 14.77 6.88 -2.91
N PHE A 14 13.50 6.78 -3.33
CA PHE A 14 12.83 5.53 -3.68
C PHE A 14 13.32 4.92 -5.00
N LEU A 15 13.96 5.69 -5.89
CA LEU A 15 14.52 5.18 -7.14
C LEU A 15 15.89 4.53 -6.96
N ALA A 16 16.62 4.88 -5.88
CA ALA A 16 17.75 4.06 -5.45
C ALA A 16 17.24 2.65 -5.13
N ASP A 17 18.09 1.63 -5.27
CA ASP A 17 17.88 0.33 -4.61
C ASP A 17 18.10 0.47 -3.10
N ALA A 18 17.38 1.42 -2.48
CA ALA A 18 17.52 1.91 -1.12
C ALA A 18 17.48 0.80 -0.05
N GLY A 19 16.93 -0.37 -0.39
CA GLY A 19 16.96 -1.56 0.47
C GLY A 19 18.34 -2.21 0.60
N GLN A 20 19.31 -1.92 -0.27
CA GLN A 20 20.66 -2.51 -0.25
C GLN A 20 21.79 -1.50 0.09
N HIS A 21 21.49 -0.20 0.21
CA HIS A 21 22.53 0.84 0.23
C HIS A 21 23.00 1.32 1.62
N LEU A 22 22.48 0.80 2.74
CA LEU A 22 23.01 1.16 4.08
C LEU A 22 24.54 1.01 4.18
N PRO A 23 25.13 -0.12 3.74
CA PRO A 23 26.57 -0.31 3.71
C PRO A 23 27.31 0.66 2.77
N GLU A 24 26.68 1.07 1.66
CA GLU A 24 27.29 2.01 0.70
C GLU A 24 27.42 3.42 1.27
N TYR A 25 26.52 3.81 2.18
CA TYR A 25 26.64 5.04 2.96
C TYR A 25 27.51 4.88 4.22
N GLY A 26 28.07 3.68 4.46
CA GLY A 26 28.97 3.41 5.57
C GLY A 26 28.29 3.27 6.95
N PHE A 27 26.97 3.04 6.99
CA PHE A 27 26.23 2.93 8.25
C PHE A 27 25.53 1.58 8.40
N THR A 28 25.61 1.00 9.60
CA THR A 28 24.76 -0.13 9.99
C THR A 28 23.43 0.37 10.57
N LEU A 29 22.44 -0.53 10.65
CA LEU A 29 21.16 -0.20 11.27
C LEU A 29 21.34 0.07 12.77
N GLU A 30 22.25 -0.65 13.43
CA GLU A 30 22.60 -0.46 14.85
C GLU A 30 23.19 0.92 15.11
N GLN A 31 24.10 1.38 14.25
CA GLN A 31 24.66 2.73 14.33
C GLN A 31 23.56 3.78 14.19
N LEU A 32 22.71 3.67 13.16
CA LEU A 32 21.58 4.60 12.98
C LEU A 32 20.60 4.59 14.16
N ALA A 33 20.44 3.46 14.84
CA ALA A 33 19.55 3.32 15.98
C ALA A 33 20.12 3.92 17.27
N GLN A 34 21.44 3.85 17.50
CA GLN A 34 22.05 4.13 18.80
C GLN A 34 22.94 5.38 18.83
N ASP A 35 23.57 5.73 17.71
CA ASP A 35 24.54 6.83 17.66
C ASP A 35 23.85 8.17 17.97
N PRO A 36 24.27 8.92 19.01
CA PRO A 36 23.73 10.25 19.32
C PRO A 36 23.87 11.25 18.17
N ASP A 37 24.95 11.18 17.38
CA ASP A 37 25.20 12.11 16.27
C ASP A 37 24.22 11.88 15.11
N LEU A 38 23.65 10.67 15.03
CA LEU A 38 22.62 10.30 14.05
C LEU A 38 21.19 10.51 14.56
N ALA A 39 21.00 11.12 15.73
CA ALA A 39 19.67 11.42 16.27
C ALA A 39 18.80 12.23 15.30
N VAL A 40 19.41 13.19 14.58
CA VAL A 40 18.73 13.99 13.56
C VAL A 40 18.16 13.13 12.42
N VAL A 41 18.82 12.02 12.06
CA VAL A 41 18.32 11.08 11.04
C VAL A 41 17.08 10.36 11.55
N ARG A 42 17.11 9.89 12.81
CA ARG A 42 15.98 9.19 13.46
C ARG A 42 14.75 10.08 13.57
N GLU A 43 14.94 11.29 14.10
CA GLU A 43 13.85 12.27 14.25
C GLU A 43 13.25 12.63 12.89
N LYS A 44 14.09 12.85 11.88
CA LYS A 44 13.66 13.17 10.53
C LYS A 44 12.89 12.02 9.89
N ALA A 45 13.37 10.79 10.01
CA ALA A 45 12.69 9.59 9.52
C ALA A 45 11.30 9.42 10.17
N PHE A 46 11.22 9.55 11.50
CA PHE A 46 9.96 9.47 12.21
C PHE A 46 8.99 10.58 11.80
N ASN A 47 9.46 11.83 11.71
CA ASN A 47 8.64 12.98 11.32
C ASN A 47 8.12 12.89 9.88
N ARG A 48 8.89 12.32 8.95
CA ARG A 48 8.42 12.04 7.57
C ARG A 48 7.17 11.16 7.55
N ILE A 49 7.02 10.25 8.51
CA ILE A 49 5.84 9.39 8.65
C ILE A 49 4.76 10.09 9.51
N TYR A 50 5.13 10.53 10.70
CA TYR A 50 4.21 10.99 11.74
C TYR A 50 3.53 12.31 11.39
N THR A 51 4.30 13.36 11.08
CA THR A 51 3.76 14.69 10.77
C THR A 51 2.86 14.65 9.55
N THR A 52 3.29 13.90 8.54
CA THR A 52 2.55 13.65 7.30
C THR A 52 1.19 13.01 7.56
N THR A 53 1.15 12.03 8.46
CA THR A 53 -0.08 11.31 8.81
C THR A 53 -1.03 12.19 9.62
N GLN A 54 -0.51 12.95 10.58
CA GLN A 54 -1.32 13.75 11.51
C GLN A 54 -1.81 15.07 10.92
N THR A 55 -0.96 15.78 10.16
CA THR A 55 -1.25 17.15 9.71
C THR A 55 -1.55 17.24 8.22
N GLY A 56 -1.31 16.16 7.46
CA GLY A 56 -1.40 16.17 6.00
C GLY A 56 -0.33 17.02 5.30
N LYS A 57 0.56 17.70 6.05
CA LYS A 57 1.62 18.53 5.49
C LYS A 57 2.61 17.67 4.72
N ILE A 58 2.89 18.09 3.49
CA ILE A 58 3.85 17.41 2.61
C ILE A 58 5.25 17.66 3.17
N TYR A 59 5.99 16.59 3.42
CA TYR A 59 7.40 16.68 3.74
C TYR A 59 8.15 17.39 2.61
N LYS A 60 9.01 18.37 2.96
CA LYS A 60 9.79 19.13 1.99
C LYS A 60 11.27 18.81 2.24
N PRO A 61 11.90 17.99 1.38
CA PRO A 61 13.34 17.85 1.40
C PRO A 61 13.97 19.23 1.26
N SER A 62 14.98 19.54 2.07
CA SER A 62 15.76 20.76 1.95
C SER A 62 17.20 20.40 1.62
N PRO A 63 17.50 20.05 0.35
CA PRO A 63 18.84 19.64 -0.07
C PRO A 63 19.78 20.86 -0.21
N LYS A 64 19.90 21.67 0.86
CA LYS A 64 20.85 22.78 0.92
C LYS A 64 22.08 22.33 1.72
N GLY A 65 23.24 22.27 1.05
CA GLY A 65 24.51 21.87 1.64
C GLY A 65 24.88 20.41 1.39
N SER A 66 26.18 20.08 1.48
CA SER A 66 26.74 18.75 1.23
C SER A 66 26.25 17.68 2.21
N THR A 67 25.93 18.06 3.45
CA THR A 67 25.40 17.16 4.50
C THR A 67 23.91 16.86 4.35
N ALA A 68 23.19 17.62 3.51
CA ALA A 68 21.76 17.41 3.32
C ALA A 68 21.47 16.13 2.52
N LEU A 69 22.38 15.74 1.62
CA LEU A 69 22.18 14.59 0.74
C LEU A 69 22.16 13.25 1.49
N PRO A 70 23.20 12.91 2.30
CA PRO A 70 23.18 11.67 3.08
C PRO A 70 22.02 11.67 4.07
N LEU A 71 21.69 12.82 4.66
CA LEU A 71 20.59 12.95 5.61
C LEU A 71 19.21 12.65 4.98
N GLU A 72 18.91 13.13 3.76
CA GLU A 72 17.65 12.83 3.07
C GLU A 72 17.53 11.34 2.72
N VAL A 73 18.62 10.72 2.26
CA VAL A 73 18.63 9.30 1.89
C VAL A 73 18.55 8.41 3.14
N LEU A 74 19.39 8.65 4.15
CA LEU A 74 19.38 7.88 5.40
C LEU A 74 18.04 8.00 6.14
N SER A 75 17.44 9.20 6.18
CA SER A 75 16.12 9.36 6.80
C SER A 75 15.01 8.67 6.01
N PHE A 76 15.13 8.57 4.68
CA PHE A 76 14.19 7.80 3.86
C PHE A 76 14.33 6.30 4.13
N ILE A 77 15.55 5.77 4.10
CA ILE A 77 15.83 4.35 4.38
C ILE A 77 15.32 3.98 5.78
N LEU A 78 15.66 4.79 6.79
CA LEU A 78 15.22 4.54 8.15
C LEU A 78 13.69 4.63 8.30
N ALA A 79 13.01 5.51 7.56
CA ALA A 79 11.55 5.55 7.54
C ALA A 79 10.95 4.24 6.98
N ILE A 80 11.56 3.64 5.97
CA ILE A 80 11.17 2.31 5.46
C ILE A 80 11.33 1.27 6.58
N VAL A 81 12.47 1.26 7.29
CA VAL A 81 12.69 0.34 8.41
C VAL A 81 11.59 0.46 9.47
N LEU A 82 11.29 1.69 9.91
CA LEU A 82 10.25 1.95 10.91
C LEU A 82 8.86 1.49 10.43
N LEU A 83 8.51 1.74 9.17
CA LEU A 83 7.25 1.29 8.57
C LEU A 83 7.15 -0.23 8.49
N LYS A 84 8.25 -0.91 8.18
CA LYS A 84 8.30 -2.37 8.08
C LYS A 84 8.21 -3.05 9.43
N GLN A 85 8.93 -2.54 10.43
CA GLN A 85 8.87 -3.05 11.79
C GLN A 85 7.48 -2.82 12.41
N SER A 86 6.84 -1.68 12.14
CA SER A 86 5.48 -1.39 12.65
C SER A 86 4.36 -2.16 11.95
N ARG A 87 4.60 -2.78 10.78
CA ARG A 87 3.60 -3.48 9.95
C ARG A 87 2.34 -2.65 9.66
N ALA A 88 2.51 -1.33 9.63
CA ALA A 88 1.42 -0.37 9.54
C ALA A 88 1.04 -0.07 8.08
N ASN A 89 0.31 -0.99 7.43
CA ASN A 89 -0.03 -0.89 6.00
C ASN A 89 -0.74 0.42 5.61
N PHE A 90 -1.57 0.98 6.50
CA PHE A 90 -2.20 2.28 6.26
C PHE A 90 -1.15 3.41 6.22
N LEU A 91 -0.19 3.40 7.15
CA LEU A 91 0.90 4.37 7.19
C LEU A 91 1.83 4.23 5.98
N ILE A 92 2.10 3.01 5.50
CA ILE A 92 2.87 2.79 4.26
C ILE A 92 2.22 3.51 3.07
N LYS A 93 0.90 3.32 2.88
CA LYS A 93 0.17 3.99 1.78
C LYS A 93 0.18 5.51 1.93
N LYS A 94 0.02 6.02 3.15
CA LYS A 94 0.08 7.47 3.44
C LYS A 94 1.47 8.05 3.18
N PHE A 95 2.51 7.35 3.59
CA PHE A 95 3.90 7.71 3.35
C PHE A 95 4.19 7.75 1.84
N ALA A 96 3.85 6.69 1.10
CA ALA A 96 4.04 6.62 -0.34
C ALA A 96 3.32 7.74 -1.11
N MET A 97 2.08 8.07 -0.73
CA MET A 97 1.33 9.21 -1.30
C MET A 97 2.09 10.53 -1.16
N GLN A 98 2.80 10.70 -0.07
CA GLN A 98 3.41 11.98 0.30
C GLN A 98 4.81 12.10 -0.28
N GLU A 99 5.58 11.01 -0.31
CA GLU A 99 6.82 10.91 -1.07
C GLU A 99 6.56 11.10 -2.57
N ALA A 100 5.49 10.54 -3.12
CA ALA A 100 5.07 10.80 -4.50
C ALA A 100 4.80 12.29 -4.74
N ARG A 101 3.98 12.96 -3.91
CA ARG A 101 3.75 14.42 -3.99
C ARG A 101 5.03 15.25 -3.82
N GLY A 102 5.99 14.74 -3.05
CA GLY A 102 7.33 15.31 -2.94
C GLY A 102 8.06 15.28 -4.28
N ALA A 103 8.13 14.09 -4.88
CA ALA A 103 8.75 13.84 -6.18
C ALA A 103 8.09 14.67 -7.29
N GLU A 104 6.76 14.78 -7.29
CA GLU A 104 6.03 15.53 -8.31
C GLU A 104 6.52 16.97 -8.44
N ARG A 105 6.79 17.65 -7.33
CA ARG A 105 7.27 19.04 -7.35
C ARG A 105 8.64 19.17 -8.02
N PHE A 106 9.50 18.17 -7.87
CA PHE A 106 10.80 18.16 -8.53
C PHE A 106 10.65 17.85 -10.02
N LEU A 107 9.84 16.85 -10.37
CA LEU A 107 9.56 16.50 -11.77
C LEU A 107 8.88 17.66 -12.51
N GLU A 108 7.90 18.31 -11.90
CA GLU A 108 7.21 19.45 -12.49
C GLU A 108 8.17 20.61 -12.75
N ARG A 109 9.05 20.90 -11.78
CA ARG A 109 10.10 21.91 -11.95
C ARG A 109 11.07 21.52 -13.05
N ASP A 110 11.48 20.27 -13.14
CA ASP A 110 12.43 19.75 -14.14
C ASP A 110 11.80 19.67 -15.56
N LEU A 111 10.46 19.78 -15.68
CA LEU A 111 9.72 19.95 -16.93
C LEU A 111 9.29 21.41 -17.21
N GLY A 112 9.51 22.34 -16.27
CA GLY A 112 9.04 23.72 -16.31
C GLY A 112 9.75 24.63 -17.32
N GLN A 113 9.44 25.93 -17.27
CA GLN A 113 10.15 26.93 -18.07
C GLN A 113 11.58 27.13 -17.55
N GLY A 114 12.54 27.29 -18.48
CA GLY A 114 13.95 27.53 -18.14
C GLY A 114 14.75 26.27 -17.75
N THR A 115 14.20 25.07 -17.97
CA THR A 115 14.90 23.80 -17.74
C THR A 115 15.79 23.41 -18.90
N THR A 116 16.84 22.64 -18.61
CA THR A 116 17.75 22.13 -19.63
C THR A 116 17.21 20.84 -20.27
N ASP A 117 17.67 20.54 -21.49
CA ASP A 117 17.29 19.29 -22.18
C ASP A 117 17.68 18.04 -21.37
N ILE A 118 18.76 18.12 -20.58
CA ILE A 118 19.20 17.05 -19.68
C ILE A 118 18.17 16.79 -18.57
N GLN A 119 17.60 17.84 -17.97
CA GLN A 119 16.56 17.69 -16.93
C GLN A 119 15.28 17.09 -17.49
N ILE A 120 14.88 17.55 -18.68
CA ILE A 120 13.71 17.01 -19.38
C ILE A 120 13.93 15.53 -19.68
N GLU A 121 15.06 15.17 -20.30
CA GLU A 121 15.37 13.78 -20.67
C GLU A 121 15.48 12.87 -19.43
N THR A 122 16.06 13.36 -18.34
CA THR A 122 16.10 12.63 -17.06
C THR A 122 14.68 12.37 -16.54
N THR A 123 13.81 13.37 -16.59
CA THR A 123 12.41 13.22 -16.19
C THR A 123 11.67 12.25 -17.09
N ARG A 124 11.85 12.32 -18.42
CA ARG A 124 11.26 11.38 -19.38
C ARG A 124 11.63 9.93 -19.04
N LYS A 125 12.91 9.68 -18.75
CA LYS A 125 13.39 8.35 -18.33
C LYS A 125 12.75 7.88 -17.04
N ILE A 126 12.66 8.75 -16.02
CA ILE A 126 11.99 8.43 -14.75
C ILE A 126 10.53 8.04 -15.00
N ILE A 127 9.82 8.81 -15.82
CA ILE A 127 8.42 8.53 -16.17
C ILE A 127 8.29 7.20 -16.92
N TRP A 128 9.20 6.91 -17.85
CA TRP A 128 9.24 5.65 -18.58
C TRP A 128 9.50 4.45 -17.65
N ASP A 129 10.51 4.52 -16.79
CA ASP A 129 10.87 3.41 -15.89
C ASP A 129 9.77 3.12 -14.86
N LEU A 130 9.01 4.13 -14.44
CA LEU A 130 7.98 3.99 -13.39
C LEU A 130 6.59 3.71 -13.92
N ALA A 131 6.23 4.30 -15.05
CA ALA A 131 4.87 4.27 -15.57
C ALA A 131 4.78 3.70 -16.99
N HIS A 132 5.91 3.40 -17.66
CA HIS A 132 5.97 2.93 -19.04
C HIS A 132 5.22 3.86 -20.01
N ILE A 133 5.43 5.16 -19.86
CA ILE A 133 4.83 6.20 -20.71
C ILE A 133 5.93 6.91 -21.48
N GLU A 134 5.72 7.03 -22.80
CA GLU A 134 6.48 7.97 -23.60
C GLU A 134 5.85 9.37 -23.53
N ILE A 135 6.63 10.32 -23.02
CA ILE A 135 6.31 11.74 -23.08
C ILE A 135 7.27 12.43 -24.04
N SER A 136 6.77 13.40 -24.81
CA SER A 136 7.59 14.20 -25.73
C SER A 136 7.28 15.68 -25.57
N LYS A 137 8.30 16.54 -25.62
CA LYS A 137 8.12 18.00 -25.55
C LYS A 137 7.68 18.54 -26.91
N ARG A 138 6.65 19.40 -26.93
CA ARG A 138 6.20 20.17 -28.09
C ARG A 138 5.93 21.60 -27.65
N ASP A 139 6.84 22.51 -27.99
CA ASP A 139 6.82 23.90 -27.53
C ASP A 139 6.73 23.97 -25.98
N ARG A 140 5.69 24.60 -25.42
CA ARG A 140 5.45 24.72 -23.97
C ARG A 140 4.70 23.53 -23.36
N TYR A 141 4.34 22.53 -24.16
CA TYR A 141 3.54 21.37 -23.76
C TYR A 141 4.37 20.09 -23.79
N PHE A 142 3.86 19.10 -23.09
CA PHE A 142 4.22 17.70 -23.23
C PHE A 142 3.06 16.95 -23.86
N VAL A 143 3.39 15.96 -24.67
CA VAL A 143 2.39 15.10 -25.30
C VAL A 143 2.51 13.67 -24.84
N ILE A 144 1.36 13.04 -24.69
CA ILE A 144 1.17 11.62 -24.36
C ILE A 144 0.15 11.02 -25.34
N ALA A 145 0.31 9.75 -25.69
CA ALA A 145 -0.65 9.07 -26.56
C ALA A 145 -2.04 8.99 -25.91
N VAL A 146 -3.10 9.13 -26.69
CA VAL A 146 -4.50 9.05 -26.18
C VAL A 146 -4.77 7.78 -25.36
N PRO A 147 -4.35 6.56 -25.77
CA PRO A 147 -4.55 5.36 -24.97
C PRO A 147 -3.91 5.45 -23.58
N ASP A 148 -2.66 5.91 -23.50
CA ASP A 148 -1.93 6.07 -22.24
C ASP A 148 -2.58 7.11 -21.33
N TYR A 149 -3.06 8.21 -21.91
CA TYR A 149 -3.80 9.22 -21.18
C TYR A 149 -5.10 8.64 -20.60
N LEU A 150 -5.90 7.97 -21.43
CA LEU A 150 -7.19 7.41 -21.02
C LEU A 150 -7.03 6.37 -19.91
N HIS A 151 -6.03 5.50 -20.00
CA HIS A 151 -5.76 4.49 -18.98
C HIS A 151 -5.56 5.09 -17.57
N ARG A 152 -5.07 6.33 -17.49
CA ARG A 152 -4.74 7.00 -16.22
C ARG A 152 -5.81 8.01 -15.81
N ALA A 153 -6.39 8.71 -16.78
CA ALA A 153 -7.43 9.68 -16.58
C ALA A 153 -8.70 9.10 -15.92
N VAL A 154 -8.94 7.78 -16.02
CA VAL A 154 -10.04 7.10 -15.31
C VAL A 154 -9.97 7.26 -13.79
N LEU A 155 -8.78 7.47 -13.22
CA LEU A 155 -8.58 7.70 -11.79
C LEU A 155 -8.97 9.12 -11.34
N PHE A 156 -9.35 9.99 -12.29
CA PHE A 156 -9.66 11.39 -12.04
C PHE A 156 -11.15 11.67 -12.25
N HIS A 157 -11.81 12.14 -11.18
CA HIS A 157 -13.22 12.51 -11.23
C HIS A 157 -13.46 13.93 -11.75
N ALA A 158 -12.48 14.82 -11.61
CA ALA A 158 -12.61 16.22 -11.98
C ALA A 158 -12.73 16.38 -13.52
N ARG A 159 -13.55 17.34 -13.96
CA ARG A 159 -14.00 17.46 -15.35
C ARG A 159 -12.85 17.76 -16.31
N GLU A 160 -11.86 18.52 -15.86
CA GLU A 160 -10.68 18.90 -16.64
C GLU A 160 -9.80 17.71 -17.05
N TRP A 161 -9.98 16.53 -16.44
CA TRP A 161 -9.28 15.30 -16.83
C TRP A 161 -10.09 14.43 -17.81
N LYS A 162 -11.30 14.84 -18.20
CA LYS A 162 -12.05 14.12 -19.22
C LYS A 162 -11.48 14.47 -20.58
N LEU A 163 -11.28 13.47 -21.44
CA LEU A 163 -10.65 13.65 -22.76
C LEU A 163 -11.35 14.73 -23.61
N ILE A 164 -12.68 14.83 -23.51
CA ILE A 164 -13.49 15.87 -24.17
C ILE A 164 -13.10 17.31 -23.79
N ASN A 165 -12.47 17.50 -22.62
CA ASN A 165 -11.99 18.78 -22.10
C ASN A 165 -10.47 18.94 -22.28
N ARG A 166 -9.84 18.12 -23.13
CA ARG A 166 -8.40 18.19 -23.44
C ARG A 166 -8.15 18.65 -24.85
N GLN A 167 -6.99 19.29 -25.02
CA GLN A 167 -6.44 19.53 -26.34
C GLN A 167 -5.85 18.21 -26.88
N VAL A 168 -6.43 17.73 -27.97
CA VAL A 168 -6.00 16.51 -28.66
C VAL A 168 -5.69 16.84 -30.11
N LYS A 169 -4.52 16.43 -30.59
CA LYS A 169 -4.12 16.61 -32.00
C LYS A 169 -3.31 15.40 -32.47
N ASP A 170 -3.66 14.85 -33.62
CA ASP A 170 -2.95 13.73 -34.26
C ASP A 170 -2.74 12.51 -33.33
N GLY A 171 -3.72 12.20 -32.48
CA GLY A 171 -3.65 11.09 -31.52
C GLY A 171 -2.89 11.38 -30.21
N TRP A 172 -2.51 12.64 -29.98
CA TRP A 172 -1.73 13.08 -28.82
C TRP A 172 -2.53 14.04 -27.94
N VAL A 173 -2.49 13.81 -26.62
CA VAL A 173 -3.06 14.72 -25.61
C VAL A 173 -1.97 15.67 -25.14
N TYR A 174 -2.28 16.98 -25.14
CA TYR A 174 -1.36 18.03 -24.73
C TYR A 174 -1.55 18.36 -23.25
N LEU A 175 -0.44 18.37 -22.52
CA LEU A 175 -0.36 18.53 -21.08
C LEU A 175 0.68 19.60 -20.74
N ASN A 176 0.41 20.42 -19.73
CA ASN A 176 1.45 21.25 -19.12
C ASN A 176 2.35 20.41 -18.16
N PRO A 177 3.46 20.95 -17.65
CA PRO A 177 4.36 20.23 -16.73
C PRO A 177 3.64 19.64 -15.50
N HIS A 178 2.79 20.44 -14.85
CA HIS A 178 2.01 20.01 -13.68
C HIS A 178 1.08 18.85 -14.03
N GLU A 179 0.35 18.95 -15.13
CA GLU A 179 -0.58 17.91 -15.58
C GLU A 179 0.13 16.61 -15.96
N THR A 180 1.29 16.70 -16.60
CA THR A 180 2.11 15.55 -17.01
C THR A 180 2.51 14.72 -15.80
N VAL A 181 3.02 15.39 -14.76
CA VAL A 181 3.49 14.75 -13.54
C VAL A 181 2.33 14.28 -12.66
N ARG A 182 1.25 15.08 -12.58
CA ARG A 182 0.05 14.71 -11.84
C ARG A 182 -0.59 13.43 -12.35
N LEU A 183 -0.53 13.18 -13.66
CA LEU A 183 -1.12 12.01 -14.32
C LEU A 183 -0.50 10.70 -13.82
N ILE A 184 0.79 10.72 -13.47
CA ILE A 184 1.55 9.53 -13.04
C ILE A 184 1.66 9.37 -11.52
N ARG A 185 0.95 10.21 -10.74
CA ARG A 185 1.03 10.16 -9.27
C ARG A 185 0.74 8.78 -8.73
N GLN A 186 -0.29 8.13 -9.27
CA GLN A 186 -0.75 6.87 -8.70
C GLN A 186 0.29 5.77 -8.90
N GLU A 187 0.99 5.79 -10.03
CA GLU A 187 2.09 4.91 -10.37
C GLU A 187 3.28 5.14 -9.45
N LEU A 188 3.64 6.40 -9.15
CA LEU A 188 4.63 6.72 -8.12
C LEU A 188 4.26 6.13 -6.76
N VAL A 189 2.99 6.30 -6.35
CA VAL A 189 2.49 5.77 -5.07
C VAL A 189 2.54 4.26 -5.03
N ASN A 190 2.12 3.59 -6.10
CA ASN A 190 2.14 2.14 -6.20
C ASN A 190 3.58 1.64 -6.15
N TYR A 191 4.47 2.21 -6.97
CA TYR A 191 5.89 1.85 -7.00
C TYR A 191 6.53 1.95 -5.61
N ILE A 192 6.35 3.08 -4.91
CA ILE A 192 6.91 3.28 -3.56
C ILE A 192 6.30 2.30 -2.57
N SER A 193 4.97 2.11 -2.60
CA SER A 193 4.27 1.19 -1.70
C SER A 193 4.71 -0.26 -1.91
N ASP A 194 4.84 -0.70 -3.16
CA ASP A 194 5.22 -2.05 -3.54
C ASP A 194 6.69 -2.30 -3.19
N LYS A 195 7.57 -1.33 -3.43
CA LYS A 195 8.99 -1.42 -3.05
C LYS A 195 9.17 -1.54 -1.54
N ILE A 196 8.41 -0.77 -0.75
CA ILE A 196 8.40 -0.93 0.71
C ILE A 196 7.84 -2.31 1.09
N SER A 197 6.71 -2.69 0.52
CA SER A 197 6.02 -3.93 0.88
C SER A 197 6.84 -5.18 0.54
N SER A 198 7.56 -5.18 -0.57
CA SER A 198 8.41 -6.30 -1.02
C SER A 198 9.78 -6.35 -0.35
N ALA A 199 10.26 -5.23 0.21
CA ALA A 199 11.52 -5.22 0.96
C ALA A 199 11.50 -6.21 2.13
N ALA A 200 12.65 -6.83 2.43
CA ALA A 200 12.80 -7.68 3.60
C ALA A 200 12.55 -6.85 4.88
N THR A 201 11.94 -7.46 5.89
CA THR A 201 11.77 -6.82 7.20
C THR A 201 13.11 -6.85 7.94
N PRO A 202 13.72 -5.70 8.27
CA PRO A 202 14.99 -5.66 9.00
C PRO A 202 14.83 -6.20 10.44
N PRO A 203 15.92 -6.66 11.08
CA PRO A 203 15.89 -7.05 12.48
C PRO A 203 15.42 -5.89 13.37
N VAL A 204 14.75 -6.23 14.47
CA VAL A 204 14.32 -5.24 15.46
C VAL A 204 15.56 -4.73 16.21
N VAL A 205 15.70 -3.42 16.32
CA VAL A 205 16.81 -2.78 17.04
C VAL A 205 16.23 -1.93 18.16
N SER A 206 16.73 -2.13 19.39
CA SER A 206 16.18 -1.52 20.61
C SER A 206 16.07 0.01 20.54
N GLY A 207 17.06 0.69 19.94
CA GLY A 207 17.07 2.16 19.79
C GLY A 207 15.94 2.74 18.92
N LEU A 208 15.20 1.90 18.18
CA LEU A 208 14.07 2.33 17.35
C LEU A 208 12.71 1.92 17.93
N GLN A 209 12.67 1.11 18.98
CA GLN A 209 11.44 0.48 19.48
C GLN A 209 10.36 1.50 19.85
N ASP A 210 10.73 2.55 20.59
CA ASP A 210 9.81 3.62 20.98
C ASP A 210 9.14 4.31 19.77
N MET A 211 9.88 4.47 18.68
CA MET A 211 9.35 5.06 17.45
C MET A 211 8.40 4.10 16.74
N VAL A 212 8.76 2.82 16.69
CA VAL A 212 7.91 1.75 16.13
C VAL A 212 6.59 1.65 16.89
N ASP A 213 6.62 1.63 18.22
CA ASP A 213 5.43 1.54 19.07
C ASP A 213 4.50 2.75 18.88
N LYS A 214 5.07 3.96 18.75
CA LYS A 214 4.30 5.17 18.41
C LYS A 214 3.62 5.05 17.05
N LEU A 215 4.28 4.45 16.05
CA LEU A 215 3.68 4.23 14.72
C LEU A 215 2.59 3.15 14.77
N ILE A 216 2.75 2.08 15.55
CA ILE A 216 1.72 1.06 15.75
C ILE A 216 0.47 1.70 16.38
N LEU A 217 0.65 2.50 17.44
CA LEU A 217 -0.43 3.25 18.07
C LEU A 217 -1.08 4.28 17.15
N LEU A 218 -0.29 4.94 16.29
CA LEU A 218 -0.83 5.86 15.30
C LEU A 218 -1.68 5.11 14.27
N ASN A 219 -1.20 3.96 13.78
CA ASN A 219 -1.91 3.14 12.80
C ASN A 219 -3.24 2.61 13.34
N SER A 220 -3.32 2.24 14.62
CA SER A 220 -4.56 1.74 15.23
C SER A 220 -5.69 2.79 15.28
N LYS A 221 -5.36 4.08 15.27
CA LYS A 221 -6.35 5.17 15.17
C LYS A 221 -7.02 5.27 13.80
N PHE A 222 -6.36 4.78 12.76
CA PHE A 222 -6.85 4.83 11.37
C PHE A 222 -7.39 3.51 10.85
N GLN A 223 -7.18 2.43 11.60
CA GLN A 223 -7.98 1.23 11.39
C GLN A 223 -9.39 1.56 11.86
N PRO A 224 -10.41 1.37 11.01
CA PRO A 224 -11.78 1.54 11.47
C PRO A 224 -11.95 0.58 12.65
N GLN A 225 -12.27 1.15 13.82
CA GLN A 225 -12.76 0.40 14.98
C GLN A 225 -14.13 -0.13 14.58
N ILE A 226 -14.15 -1.16 13.74
CA ILE A 226 -15.38 -1.83 13.37
C ILE A 226 -15.78 -2.60 14.62
N ALA A 227 -16.63 -1.99 15.45
CA ALA A 227 -17.36 -2.70 16.48
C ALA A 227 -18.32 -3.63 15.75
N TYR A 228 -17.87 -4.85 15.53
CA TYR A 228 -18.72 -5.87 14.98
C TYR A 228 -19.73 -6.30 16.04
N SER A 229 -20.98 -6.53 15.64
CA SER A 229 -21.90 -7.30 16.46
C SER A 229 -21.31 -8.69 16.76
N ASP A 230 -21.58 -9.20 17.96
CA ASP A 230 -21.33 -10.60 18.33
C ASP A 230 -22.25 -11.57 17.55
N LYS A 231 -23.26 -11.04 16.85
CA LYS A 231 -24.16 -11.83 16.02
C LYS A 231 -23.51 -12.16 14.67
N ASN A 232 -23.43 -13.46 14.38
CA ASN A 232 -23.00 -13.94 13.07
C ASN A 232 -24.01 -13.55 11.97
N PRO A 233 -23.54 -13.27 10.74
CA PRO A 233 -24.43 -13.22 9.58
C PRO A 233 -25.21 -14.53 9.45
N PRO A 234 -26.47 -14.51 8.99
CA PRO A 234 -27.29 -15.71 8.85
C PRO A 234 -26.62 -16.86 8.07
N CYS A 235 -25.84 -16.55 7.02
CA CYS A 235 -25.12 -17.56 6.26
C CYS A 235 -24.01 -18.26 7.05
N VAL A 236 -23.31 -17.53 7.91
CA VAL A 236 -22.27 -18.07 8.78
C VAL A 236 -22.92 -18.88 9.90
N GLN A 237 -23.99 -18.36 10.50
CA GLN A 237 -24.71 -19.07 11.55
C GLN A 237 -25.25 -20.41 11.04
N HIS A 238 -25.87 -20.42 9.86
CA HIS A 238 -26.37 -21.66 9.27
C HIS A 238 -25.26 -22.69 9.00
N ALA A 239 -24.06 -22.24 8.60
CA ALA A 239 -22.92 -23.14 8.42
C ALA A 239 -22.44 -23.75 9.75
N ILE A 240 -22.43 -22.96 10.83
CA ILE A 240 -22.10 -23.43 12.19
C ILE A 240 -23.15 -24.42 12.67
N ASP A 241 -24.44 -24.12 12.48
CA ASP A 241 -25.54 -24.98 12.91
C ASP A 241 -25.53 -26.31 12.13
N THR A 242 -25.30 -26.25 10.82
CA THR A 242 -25.17 -27.46 9.97
C THR A 242 -24.08 -28.39 10.47
N LEU A 243 -22.90 -27.85 10.82
CA LEU A 243 -21.80 -28.66 11.35
C LEU A 243 -22.10 -29.14 12.78
N SER A 244 -22.71 -28.29 13.61
CA SER A 244 -23.13 -28.65 14.98
C SER A 244 -24.13 -29.81 14.99
N ASP A 245 -25.04 -29.84 14.02
CA ASP A 245 -26.00 -30.93 13.77
C ASP A 245 -25.36 -32.25 13.27
N GLY A 246 -24.04 -32.27 13.07
CA GLY A 246 -23.33 -33.42 12.50
C GLY A 246 -23.58 -33.62 11.01
N LYS A 247 -24.10 -32.61 10.30
CA LYS A 247 -24.32 -32.67 8.85
C LYS A 247 -23.08 -32.21 8.10
N ASN A 248 -22.94 -32.68 6.87
CA ASN A 248 -21.82 -32.28 6.03
C ASN A 248 -22.08 -30.89 5.40
N LEU A 249 -21.05 -30.04 5.38
CA LEU A 249 -21.09 -28.73 4.74
C LEU A 249 -20.39 -28.82 3.37
N SER A 250 -20.95 -28.18 2.34
CA SER A 250 -20.32 -28.17 1.01
C SER A 250 -18.91 -27.56 1.07
N HIS A 251 -18.04 -27.91 0.11
CA HIS A 251 -16.68 -27.34 0.07
C HIS A 251 -16.70 -25.80 0.06
N ALA A 252 -17.62 -25.21 -0.71
CA ALA A 252 -17.82 -23.76 -0.73
C ALA A 252 -18.28 -23.21 0.64
N GLY A 253 -19.15 -23.94 1.36
CA GLY A 253 -19.59 -23.56 2.70
C GLY A 253 -18.45 -23.60 3.73
N ARG A 254 -17.61 -24.63 3.66
CA ARG A 254 -16.41 -24.74 4.52
C ARG A 254 -15.43 -23.60 4.27
N PHE A 255 -15.18 -23.30 2.99
CA PHE A 255 -14.34 -22.18 2.58
C PHE A 255 -14.89 -20.84 3.10
N MET A 256 -16.19 -20.60 2.94
CA MET A 256 -16.85 -19.40 3.47
C MET A 256 -16.66 -19.28 4.99
N LEU A 257 -16.97 -20.34 5.76
CA LEU A 257 -16.87 -20.31 7.22
C LEU A 257 -15.43 -20.04 7.68
N ALA A 258 -14.46 -20.77 7.11
CA ALA A 258 -13.05 -20.61 7.45
C ALA A 258 -12.52 -19.21 7.13
N THR A 259 -12.77 -18.71 5.90
CA THR A 259 -12.30 -17.39 5.50
C THR A 259 -12.99 -16.25 6.23
N TYR A 260 -14.26 -16.40 6.62
CA TYR A 260 -14.96 -15.45 7.48
C TYR A 260 -14.33 -15.37 8.87
N LEU A 261 -14.16 -16.51 9.56
CA LEU A 261 -13.58 -16.55 10.91
C LEU A 261 -12.13 -16.04 10.94
N LEU A 262 -11.31 -16.41 9.94
CA LEU A 262 -9.96 -15.87 9.78
C LEU A 262 -9.99 -14.34 9.58
N SER A 263 -10.94 -13.82 8.79
CA SER A 263 -11.10 -12.38 8.58
C SER A 263 -11.58 -11.65 9.83
N ARG A 264 -12.24 -12.36 10.76
CA ARG A 264 -12.65 -11.87 12.09
C ARG A 264 -11.55 -11.96 13.15
N GLY A 265 -10.36 -12.46 12.80
CA GLY A 265 -9.20 -12.52 13.68
C GLY A 265 -9.03 -13.82 14.44
N TYR A 266 -9.88 -14.82 14.21
CA TYR A 266 -9.70 -16.15 14.80
C TYR A 266 -8.48 -16.82 14.19
N ASN A 267 -7.75 -17.57 15.00
CA ASN A 267 -6.61 -18.37 14.57
C ASN A 267 -7.04 -19.81 14.23
N VAL A 268 -6.17 -20.55 13.52
CA VAL A 268 -6.45 -21.92 13.05
C VAL A 268 -6.90 -22.86 14.17
N LYS A 269 -6.33 -22.75 15.37
CA LYS A 269 -6.69 -23.61 16.51
C LYS A 269 -8.08 -23.30 17.06
N GLU A 270 -8.52 -22.05 16.96
CA GLU A 270 -9.87 -21.62 17.36
C GLU A 270 -10.91 -22.01 16.31
N ILE A 271 -10.52 -22.12 15.04
CA ILE A 271 -11.41 -22.46 13.92
C ILE A 271 -11.60 -23.97 13.76
N ALA A 272 -10.55 -24.78 13.97
CA ALA A 272 -10.62 -26.23 13.77
C ALA A 272 -11.78 -26.94 14.50
N PRO A 273 -12.14 -26.58 15.76
CA PRO A 273 -13.25 -27.21 16.48
C PRO A 273 -14.62 -27.12 15.77
N TYR A 274 -14.88 -26.08 14.97
CA TYR A 274 -16.15 -25.93 14.25
C TYR A 274 -16.39 -27.06 13.23
N PHE A 275 -15.33 -27.70 12.74
CA PHE A 275 -15.43 -28.76 11.73
C PHE A 275 -15.44 -30.17 12.30
N LYS A 276 -15.23 -30.34 13.62
CA LYS A 276 -15.02 -31.64 14.26
C LYS A 276 -16.21 -32.59 14.13
N ASN A 277 -17.42 -32.04 14.05
CA ASN A 277 -18.66 -32.80 13.94
C ASN A 277 -19.02 -33.18 12.49
N ALA A 278 -18.23 -32.75 11.49
CA ALA A 278 -18.48 -33.16 10.11
C ALA A 278 -18.27 -34.69 9.94
N PRO A 279 -19.15 -35.40 9.20
CA PRO A 279 -19.05 -36.86 9.04
C PRO A 279 -17.71 -37.36 8.45
N ASP A 280 -17.07 -36.53 7.63
CA ASP A 280 -15.81 -36.73 6.92
C ASP A 280 -14.63 -35.99 7.59
N TYR A 281 -14.77 -35.60 8.87
CA TYR A 281 -13.74 -34.86 9.57
C TYR A 281 -12.42 -35.64 9.66
N ASN A 282 -11.35 -34.98 9.23
CA ASN A 282 -9.97 -35.42 9.45
C ASN A 282 -9.17 -34.22 9.96
N GLU A 283 -8.58 -34.36 11.16
CA GLU A 283 -7.88 -33.27 11.83
C GLU A 283 -6.67 -32.76 11.04
N SER A 284 -5.83 -33.65 10.54
CA SER A 284 -4.63 -33.29 9.79
C SER A 284 -4.97 -32.54 8.50
N ILE A 285 -5.98 -33.00 7.76
CA ILE A 285 -6.45 -32.36 6.53
C ILE A 285 -7.07 -30.98 6.85
N THR A 286 -7.90 -30.90 7.89
CA THR A 286 -8.56 -29.65 8.30
C THR A 286 -7.52 -28.60 8.69
N LEU A 287 -6.55 -28.96 9.54
CA LEU A 287 -5.48 -28.06 9.94
C LEU A 287 -4.63 -27.60 8.75
N TYR A 288 -4.32 -28.50 7.82
CA TYR A 288 -3.59 -28.15 6.60
C TYR A 288 -4.36 -27.11 5.76
N GLN A 289 -5.65 -27.36 5.49
CA GLN A 289 -6.49 -26.44 4.72
C GLN A 289 -6.63 -25.07 5.40
N LEU A 290 -6.85 -25.05 6.72
CA LEU A 290 -6.97 -23.81 7.49
C LEU A 290 -5.65 -23.01 7.50
N ASN A 291 -4.50 -23.67 7.64
CA ASN A 291 -3.20 -23.01 7.56
C ASN A 291 -2.94 -22.42 6.17
N HIS A 292 -3.32 -23.12 5.10
CA HIS A 292 -3.24 -22.60 3.74
C HIS A 292 -4.14 -21.37 3.56
N LEU A 293 -5.39 -21.41 4.03
CA LEU A 293 -6.30 -20.26 3.97
C LEU A 293 -5.81 -19.06 4.79
N ALA A 294 -5.15 -19.31 5.93
CA ALA A 294 -4.54 -18.28 6.77
C ALA A 294 -3.25 -17.67 6.18
N GLY A 295 -2.80 -18.12 5.01
CA GLY A 295 -1.55 -17.66 4.41
C GLY A 295 -0.30 -18.13 5.16
N LYS A 296 -0.38 -19.22 5.94
CA LYS A 296 0.78 -19.82 6.64
C LYS A 296 1.55 -20.84 5.78
N SER A 297 1.14 -21.04 4.54
CA SER A 297 1.82 -21.87 3.53
C SER A 297 1.74 -21.17 2.17
N GLY A 298 2.86 -21.11 1.43
CA GLY A 298 2.94 -20.45 0.12
C GLY A 298 3.26 -18.95 0.18
N ASN A 299 2.66 -18.14 -0.72
CA ASN A 299 2.92 -16.70 -0.93
C ASN A 299 2.52 -15.75 0.24
N ASN A 300 2.40 -16.26 1.47
CA ASN A 300 2.04 -15.50 2.69
C ASN A 300 0.76 -14.62 2.55
N THR A 301 -0.18 -14.99 1.68
CA THR A 301 -1.40 -14.21 1.44
C THR A 301 -2.61 -14.93 2.04
N GLN A 302 -3.29 -14.28 2.99
CA GLN A 302 -4.53 -14.78 3.59
C GLN A 302 -5.70 -14.67 2.61
N TYR A 303 -6.52 -15.72 2.51
CA TYR A 303 -7.72 -15.71 1.69
C TYR A 303 -8.83 -14.84 2.30
N ALA A 304 -9.47 -14.02 1.46
CA ALA A 304 -10.56 -13.14 1.88
C ALA A 304 -11.93 -13.85 1.90
N CYS A 305 -12.81 -13.40 2.79
CA CYS A 305 -14.20 -13.85 2.85
C CYS A 305 -14.96 -13.55 1.54
N GLN A 306 -15.72 -14.55 1.07
CA GLN A 306 -16.49 -14.45 -0.17
C GLN A 306 -17.59 -13.38 -0.11
N SER A 307 -17.89 -12.73 -1.24
CA SER A 307 -18.96 -11.72 -1.31
C SER A 307 -20.35 -12.35 -1.22
N CYS A 308 -21.36 -11.56 -0.81
CA CYS A 308 -22.75 -12.00 -0.76
C CYS A 308 -23.24 -12.50 -2.12
N ALA A 309 -22.80 -11.89 -3.22
CA ALA A 309 -23.12 -12.35 -4.57
C ALA A 309 -22.60 -13.78 -4.85
N LYS A 310 -21.35 -14.08 -4.46
CA LYS A 310 -20.80 -15.44 -4.59
C LYS A 310 -21.55 -16.45 -3.73
N LEU A 311 -21.92 -16.07 -2.51
CA LEU A 311 -22.70 -16.94 -1.62
C LEU A 311 -24.10 -17.21 -2.17
N LYS A 312 -24.75 -16.24 -2.82
CA LYS A 312 -26.03 -16.45 -3.51
C LYS A 312 -25.88 -17.48 -4.63
N SER A 313 -24.86 -17.32 -5.49
CA SER A 313 -24.60 -18.27 -6.58
C SER A 313 -24.27 -19.68 -6.10
N ALA A 314 -23.71 -19.82 -4.91
CA ALA A 314 -23.38 -21.12 -4.29
C ALA A 314 -24.53 -21.70 -3.43
N ASN A 315 -25.71 -21.08 -3.39
CA ASN A 315 -26.82 -21.44 -2.50
C ASN A 315 -26.44 -21.47 -1.00
N LEU A 316 -25.57 -20.54 -0.58
CA LEU A 316 -25.10 -20.37 0.79
C LEU A 316 -25.57 -19.05 1.43
N CYS A 317 -26.42 -18.28 0.74
CA CYS A 317 -26.91 -16.99 1.25
C CYS A 317 -28.30 -17.15 1.90
N TYR A 318 -28.34 -17.02 3.23
CA TYR A 318 -29.56 -17.09 4.04
C TYR A 318 -30.02 -15.69 4.47
N ALA A 319 -30.03 -14.73 3.53
CA ALA A 319 -30.25 -13.32 3.84
C ALA A 319 -31.56 -13.07 4.60
N THR A 320 -31.47 -12.25 5.65
CA THR A 320 -32.61 -11.69 6.39
C THR A 320 -32.71 -10.18 6.13
N SER A 321 -33.71 -9.49 6.70
CA SER A 321 -33.82 -8.03 6.61
C SER A 321 -32.58 -7.30 7.16
N GLU A 322 -31.88 -7.88 8.14
CA GLU A 322 -30.62 -7.35 8.67
C GLU A 322 -29.45 -7.39 7.65
N CYS A 323 -29.62 -8.06 6.52
CA CYS A 323 -28.65 -8.08 5.42
C CYS A 323 -28.91 -7.01 4.34
N GLU A 324 -29.87 -6.10 4.52
CA GLU A 324 -30.09 -5.03 3.56
C GLU A 324 -28.88 -4.09 3.45
N GLY A 325 -28.50 -3.75 2.22
CA GLY A 325 -27.39 -2.83 1.94
C GLY A 325 -25.98 -3.40 2.10
N ILE A 326 -25.80 -4.66 2.52
CA ILE A 326 -24.48 -5.30 2.58
C ILE A 326 -24.15 -6.08 1.30
N HIS A 327 -22.87 -6.06 0.92
CA HIS A 327 -22.31 -6.76 -0.24
C HIS A 327 -21.30 -7.85 0.15
N ASN A 328 -20.89 -7.91 1.41
CA ASN A 328 -20.02 -8.95 1.97
C ASN A 328 -20.46 -9.31 3.40
N PRO A 329 -20.41 -10.60 3.82
CA PRO A 329 -20.73 -11.01 5.19
C PRO A 329 -19.96 -10.24 6.27
N MET A 330 -18.74 -9.78 5.98
CA MET A 330 -17.94 -8.95 6.87
C MET A 330 -18.59 -7.60 7.21
N GLN A 331 -19.59 -7.15 6.46
CA GLN A 331 -20.30 -5.90 6.72
C GLN A 331 -21.52 -6.09 7.64
N PHE A 332 -21.90 -7.33 7.95
CA PHE A 332 -23.07 -7.63 8.77
C PHE A 332 -22.86 -7.12 10.20
N GLY A 333 -23.87 -6.44 10.75
CA GLY A 333 -23.84 -5.92 12.12
C GLY A 333 -22.78 -4.84 12.38
N VAL A 334 -22.18 -4.27 11.33
CA VAL A 334 -21.26 -3.13 11.46
C VAL A 334 -22.07 -1.88 11.76
N LYS A 335 -21.98 -1.39 13.00
CA LYS A 335 -22.49 -0.06 13.37
C LYS A 335 -21.51 0.98 12.83
N ARG A 336 -22.00 1.89 12.00
CA ARG A 336 -21.22 3.05 11.53
C ARG A 336 -21.10 4.11 12.61
#